data_AF-A0A522WSM3-F1
#
_entry.id   AF-A0A522WSM3-F1
#
_cell.length_a   1.000
_cell.length_b   1.000
_cell.length_c   1.000
_cell.angle_alpha   90.00
_cell.angle_beta   90.00
_cell.angle_gamma   90.00
#
_symmetry.space_group_name_H-M   'P 1'
#
loop_
_entity.id
_entity.type
_entity.pdbx_description
1 polymer ?
#
loop_
_entity_poly.entity_id
_entity_poly.type
_entity_poly.pdbx_seq_one_letter_code
_entity_poly.pdbx_strand_id
1 'polypeptide(L)'
;MTVTVRPINGNTRRTSVTVETAPSVCPHDCPSACGLVVERPAPDRIGRVRGAAMPYVEGVICAKVARYAERVHHPDRVLHPLRRIGPKGEGRFAAITWDEALDEIAERFKAAADRLGPETVWPYFYAGTMGHVQQSGINRLRRVMGWSGQLKTICSSAASAGWAAGVGAKWGVPPGEMAHSGLIVVWGANPAATQVQLMGLIKQAKTSTGAKLVVVDPYRTATAAKADLHLMPRPGTDGALACAVMHVLFRDGLADRDYLARYTDCPERLERHLHSRTPQWAAAITRLTVDEIEAFARL
;
A
#
# COMPACT_ATOMS: atom_id res chain seq x y z
N MET A 1 -4.33 -29.37 2.80
CA MET A 1 -5.77 -29.44 2.47
C MET A 1 -5.91 -30.14 1.12
N THR A 2 -6.46 -31.35 1.12
CA THR A 2 -6.63 -32.18 -0.08
C THR A 2 -7.99 -31.88 -0.68
N VAL A 3 -8.05 -31.30 -1.88
CA VAL A 3 -9.31 -31.08 -2.61
C VAL A 3 -9.59 -32.30 -3.47
N THR A 4 -10.68 -33.01 -3.19
CA THR A 4 -11.07 -34.23 -3.90
C THR A 4 -12.18 -33.93 -4.90
N VAL A 5 -11.86 -33.94 -6.20
CA VAL A 5 -12.86 -33.98 -7.28
C VAL A 5 -13.02 -35.42 -7.73
N ARG A 6 -14.26 -35.95 -7.65
CA ARG A 6 -14.62 -37.30 -8.13
C ARG A 6 -14.67 -37.33 -9.67
N PRO A 7 -14.04 -38.31 -10.34
CA PRO A 7 -14.20 -38.51 -11.77
C PRO A 7 -15.32 -39.51 -12.08
N ILE A 8 -16.02 -39.28 -13.20
CA ILE A 8 -16.92 -40.24 -13.85
C ILE A 8 -16.06 -41.00 -14.87
N ASN A 9 -15.83 -42.29 -14.62
CA ASN A 9 -15.26 -43.33 -15.48
C ASN A 9 -13.82 -43.15 -16.03
N GLY A 10 -13.04 -44.23 -15.92
CA GLY A 10 -11.79 -44.43 -16.69
C GLY A 10 -10.52 -44.33 -15.85
N ASN A 11 -9.91 -45.48 -15.61
CA ASN A 11 -8.64 -45.72 -14.92
C ASN A 11 -7.54 -44.70 -15.30
N THR A 12 -7.37 -43.66 -14.49
CA THR A 12 -6.16 -42.84 -14.44
C THR A 12 -5.59 -42.99 -13.04
N ARG A 13 -4.47 -43.72 -12.92
CA ARG A 13 -3.61 -43.62 -11.74
C ARG A 13 -3.20 -42.16 -11.63
N ARG A 14 -3.89 -41.38 -10.81
CA ARG A 14 -3.39 -40.08 -10.34
C ARG A 14 -2.18 -40.40 -9.48
N THR A 15 -1.00 -40.39 -10.09
CA THR A 15 0.24 -40.16 -9.38
C THR A 15 0.09 -38.82 -8.68
N SER A 16 -0.21 -38.84 -7.38
CA SER A 16 -0.12 -37.64 -6.55
C SER A 16 1.36 -37.28 -6.48
N VAL A 17 1.81 -36.44 -7.41
CA VAL A 17 3.12 -35.81 -7.29
C VAL A 17 2.99 -34.85 -6.12
N THR A 18 3.47 -35.26 -4.95
CA THR A 18 3.58 -34.39 -3.79
C THR A 18 4.69 -33.40 -4.07
N VAL A 19 4.34 -32.21 -4.52
CA VAL A 19 5.30 -31.10 -4.69
C VAL A 19 5.60 -30.53 -3.31
N GLU A 20 6.89 -30.40 -2.98
CA GLU A 20 7.32 -29.77 -1.73
C GLU A 20 6.77 -28.34 -1.65
N THR A 21 6.34 -27.90 -0.48
CA THR A 21 5.90 -26.52 -0.26
C THR A 21 6.71 -25.86 0.84
N ALA A 22 7.06 -24.59 0.66
CA ALA A 22 7.71 -23.76 1.67
C ALA A 22 6.87 -22.54 2.05
N PRO A 23 6.90 -22.11 3.32
CA PRO A 23 6.29 -20.87 3.75
C PRO A 23 7.09 -19.65 3.25
N SER A 24 6.40 -18.55 2.96
CA SER A 24 7.02 -17.27 2.65
C SER A 24 6.08 -16.12 2.99
N VAL A 25 6.48 -14.88 2.70
CA VAL A 25 5.68 -13.68 2.87
C VAL A 25 5.80 -12.80 1.62
N CYS A 26 4.70 -12.15 1.24
CA CYS A 26 4.68 -11.23 0.12
C CYS A 26 5.61 -10.03 0.41
N PRO A 27 6.60 -9.76 -0.45
CA PRO A 27 7.56 -8.69 -0.20
C PRO A 27 7.13 -7.34 -0.77
N HIS A 28 5.94 -7.23 -1.37
CA HIS A 28 5.47 -6.01 -2.03
C HIS A 28 5.13 -4.89 -1.05
N ASP A 29 5.22 -3.67 -1.56
CA ASP A 29 4.85 -2.43 -0.87
C ASP A 29 3.31 -2.26 -0.78
N CYS A 30 2.68 -3.12 0.02
CA CYS A 30 1.27 -3.10 0.37
C CYS A 30 1.16 -3.53 1.84
N PRO A 31 0.29 -2.91 2.67
CA PRO A 31 0.24 -3.19 4.11
C PRO A 31 -0.21 -4.62 4.46
N SER A 32 -0.67 -5.41 3.50
CA SER A 32 -1.25 -6.73 3.76
C SER A 32 -0.26 -7.81 4.17
N ALA A 33 1.04 -7.66 3.85
CA ALA A 33 2.11 -8.61 4.22
C ALA A 33 1.70 -10.09 4.10
N CYS A 34 1.06 -10.44 2.97
CA CYS A 34 0.34 -11.71 2.84
C CYS A 34 1.26 -12.90 3.13
N GLY A 35 0.86 -13.80 4.03
CA GLY A 35 1.52 -15.09 4.18
C GLY A 35 1.35 -15.93 2.91
N LEU A 36 2.37 -16.69 2.53
CA LEU A 36 2.41 -17.46 1.29
C LEU A 36 2.77 -18.92 1.55
N VAL A 37 2.21 -19.80 0.73
CA VAL A 37 2.64 -21.19 0.53
C VAL A 37 3.12 -21.32 -0.90
N VAL A 38 4.40 -21.62 -1.08
CA VAL A 38 5.09 -21.65 -2.37
C VAL A 38 5.45 -23.08 -2.71
N GLU A 39 4.96 -23.59 -3.84
CA GLU A 39 5.40 -24.88 -4.38
C GLU A 39 6.88 -24.81 -4.83
N ARG A 40 7.64 -25.86 -4.56
CA ARG A 40 9.06 -26.00 -4.91
C ARG A 40 9.27 -27.30 -5.70
N PRO A 41 9.01 -27.29 -7.02
CA PRO A 41 9.19 -28.48 -7.86
C PRO A 41 10.66 -28.89 -8.05
N ALA A 42 11.62 -27.99 -7.81
CA ALA A 42 13.05 -28.25 -7.86
C ALA A 42 13.81 -27.28 -6.91
N PRO A 43 15.08 -27.55 -6.56
CA PRO A 43 15.86 -26.70 -5.65
C PRO A 43 15.96 -25.23 -6.09
N ASP A 44 15.99 -24.96 -7.39
CA ASP A 44 16.18 -23.65 -8.02
C ASP A 44 14.89 -23.09 -8.64
N ARG A 45 13.75 -23.74 -8.40
CA ARG A 45 12.49 -23.41 -9.08
C ARG A 45 11.31 -23.33 -8.14
N ILE A 46 10.52 -22.26 -8.31
CA ILE A 46 9.23 -22.13 -7.65
C ILE A 46 8.09 -22.46 -8.63
N GLY A 47 7.05 -23.09 -8.10
CA GLY A 47 5.81 -23.41 -8.79
C GLY A 47 4.70 -22.43 -8.40
N ARG A 48 3.49 -22.96 -8.19
CA ARG A 48 2.34 -22.13 -7.83
C ARG A 48 2.55 -21.46 -6.48
N VAL A 49 2.10 -20.21 -6.39
CA VAL A 49 2.05 -19.43 -5.15
C VAL A 49 0.61 -19.33 -4.67
N ARG A 50 0.37 -19.65 -3.40
CA ARG A 50 -0.94 -19.56 -2.74
C ARG A 50 -0.82 -18.70 -1.48
N GLY A 51 -1.92 -18.09 -1.05
CA GLY A 51 -1.94 -17.46 0.26
C GLY A 51 -1.96 -18.51 1.37
N ALA A 52 -1.23 -18.25 2.44
CA ALA A 52 -1.33 -18.97 3.70
C ALA A 52 -2.54 -18.46 4.50
N ALA A 53 -3.07 -19.31 5.38
CA ALA A 53 -4.08 -18.89 6.34
C ALA A 53 -3.48 -17.83 7.28
N MET A 54 -4.11 -16.65 7.35
CA MET A 54 -3.72 -15.55 8.22
C MET A 54 -4.98 -14.70 8.49
N PRO A 55 -5.29 -14.31 9.74
CA PRO A 55 -6.56 -13.67 10.11
C PRO A 55 -6.97 -12.44 9.28
N TYR A 56 -6.00 -11.70 8.71
CA TYR A 56 -6.27 -10.52 7.88
C TYR A 56 -6.51 -10.84 6.39
N VAL A 57 -5.98 -11.95 5.90
CA VAL A 57 -5.83 -12.23 4.46
C VAL A 57 -6.63 -13.47 4.04
N GLU A 58 -6.92 -14.38 4.97
CA GLU A 58 -7.65 -15.65 4.78
C GLU A 58 -7.20 -16.44 3.52
N GLY A 59 -5.91 -16.41 3.20
CA GLY A 59 -5.35 -17.08 2.02
C GLY A 59 -5.57 -16.35 0.69
N VAL A 60 -6.19 -15.16 0.70
CA VAL A 60 -6.38 -14.30 -0.48
C VAL A 60 -5.07 -13.58 -0.83
N ILE A 61 -4.62 -13.78 -2.06
CA ILE A 61 -3.48 -13.05 -2.64
C ILE A 61 -3.90 -12.41 -3.96
N CYS A 62 -3.29 -11.27 -4.29
CA CYS A 62 -3.59 -10.60 -5.55
C CYS A 62 -2.96 -11.34 -6.75
N ALA A 63 -3.46 -11.06 -7.95
CA ALA A 63 -2.97 -11.65 -9.20
C ALA A 63 -1.45 -11.44 -9.41
N LYS A 64 -0.90 -10.31 -8.91
CA LYS A 64 0.54 -10.01 -8.97
C LYS A 64 1.38 -11.08 -8.26
N VAL A 65 0.89 -11.57 -7.12
CA VAL A 65 1.58 -12.56 -6.27
C VAL A 65 1.26 -13.99 -6.72
N ALA A 66 0.03 -14.25 -7.16
CA ALA A 66 -0.34 -15.57 -7.68
C ALA A 66 0.51 -15.99 -8.90
N ARG A 67 1.00 -15.01 -9.67
CA ARG A 67 1.84 -15.18 -10.87
C ARG A 67 3.33 -14.95 -10.62
N TYR A 68 3.79 -14.97 -9.36
CA TYR A 68 5.18 -14.63 -9.04
C TYR A 68 6.21 -15.53 -9.73
N ALA A 69 5.87 -16.81 -9.96
CA ALA A 69 6.72 -17.74 -10.70
C ALA A 69 7.05 -17.25 -12.11
N GLU A 70 6.09 -16.61 -12.79
CA GLU A 70 6.32 -16.03 -14.13
C GLU A 70 7.38 -14.91 -14.08
N ARG A 71 7.36 -14.09 -13.03
CA ARG A 71 8.36 -13.03 -12.83
C ARG A 71 9.72 -13.58 -12.44
N VAL A 72 9.76 -14.54 -11.51
CA VAL A 72 11.02 -15.14 -11.04
C VAL A 72 11.71 -15.92 -12.16
N HIS A 73 10.95 -16.56 -13.04
CA HIS A 73 11.46 -17.38 -14.15
C HIS A 73 11.37 -16.70 -15.52
N HIS A 74 11.15 -15.38 -15.56
CA HIS A 74 11.06 -14.65 -16.81
C HIS A 74 12.37 -14.80 -17.61
N PRO A 75 12.33 -15.07 -18.93
CA PRO A 75 13.55 -15.23 -19.73
C PRO A 75 14.42 -13.96 -19.71
N ASP A 76 13.81 -12.79 -19.67
CA ASP A 76 14.53 -11.49 -19.65
C ASP A 76 15.01 -11.06 -18.26
N ARG A 77 14.96 -11.94 -17.25
CA ARG A 77 15.47 -11.59 -15.92
C ARG A 77 16.98 -11.35 -15.97
N VAL A 78 17.48 -10.39 -15.20
CA VAL A 78 18.91 -10.12 -15.10
C VAL A 78 19.58 -11.27 -14.35
N LEU A 79 20.46 -12.01 -15.04
CA LEU A 79 21.14 -13.20 -14.53
C LEU A 79 22.58 -12.91 -14.05
N HIS A 80 23.21 -11.90 -14.62
CA HIS A 80 24.63 -11.58 -14.40
C HIS A 80 24.80 -10.09 -14.14
N PRO A 81 25.84 -9.67 -13.40
CA PRO A 81 26.28 -8.29 -13.38
C PRO A 81 26.61 -7.79 -14.79
N LEU A 82 26.23 -6.54 -15.08
CA LEU A 82 26.37 -5.92 -16.38
C LEU A 82 27.14 -4.60 -16.27
N ARG A 83 28.29 -4.49 -16.93
CA ARG A 83 29.06 -3.24 -17.05
C ARG A 83 28.58 -2.46 -18.27
N ARG A 84 28.29 -1.17 -18.10
CA ARG A 84 28.03 -0.29 -19.24
C ARG A 84 29.33 -0.07 -20.03
N ILE A 85 29.31 -0.34 -21.33
CA ILE A 85 30.48 -0.23 -22.23
C ILE A 85 30.33 0.87 -23.30
N GLY A 86 29.28 1.68 -23.21
CA GLY A 86 29.03 2.82 -24.09
C GLY A 86 28.48 4.04 -23.36
N PRO A 87 28.18 5.13 -24.09
CA PRO A 87 27.48 6.29 -23.58
C PRO A 87 26.19 5.94 -22.82
N LYS A 88 25.88 6.74 -21.80
CA LYS A 88 24.64 6.59 -21.03
C LYS A 88 23.45 6.84 -21.96
N GLY A 89 22.51 5.88 -22.00
CA GLY A 89 21.32 5.93 -22.86
C GLY A 89 21.35 4.96 -24.03
N GLU A 90 22.52 4.48 -24.47
CA GLU A 90 22.63 3.54 -25.61
C GLU A 90 22.23 2.09 -25.28
N GLY A 91 22.10 1.75 -24.00
CA GLY A 91 21.75 0.38 -23.59
C GLY A 91 22.83 -0.67 -23.87
N ARG A 92 24.09 -0.27 -24.08
CA ARG A 92 25.20 -1.19 -24.37
C ARG A 92 25.89 -1.67 -23.09
N PHE A 93 25.81 -2.98 -22.85
CA PHE A 93 26.38 -3.63 -21.66
C PHE A 93 27.19 -4.88 -22.03
N ALA A 94 28.22 -5.16 -21.23
CA ALA A 94 28.95 -6.42 -21.23
C ALA A 94 28.74 -7.13 -19.89
N ALA A 95 28.60 -8.46 -19.92
CA ALA A 95 28.57 -9.26 -18.71
C ALA A 95 29.95 -9.26 -18.04
N ILE A 96 29.97 -9.18 -16.72
CA ILE A 96 31.18 -9.28 -15.88
C ILE A 96 30.91 -10.23 -14.72
N THR A 97 31.97 -10.68 -14.04
CA THR A 97 31.85 -11.51 -12.84
C THR A 97 31.34 -10.70 -11.65
N TRP A 98 30.88 -11.39 -10.60
CA TRP A 98 30.48 -10.75 -9.35
C TRP A 98 31.66 -10.06 -8.65
N ASP A 99 32.84 -10.68 -8.65
CA ASP A 99 34.04 -10.11 -8.01
C ASP A 99 34.45 -8.81 -8.72
N GLU A 100 34.55 -8.81 -10.05
CA GLU A 100 34.83 -7.59 -10.83
C GLU A 100 33.80 -6.48 -10.59
N ALA A 101 32.52 -6.83 -10.51
CA ALA A 101 31.46 -5.86 -10.26
C ALA A 101 31.58 -5.23 -8.86
N LEU A 102 31.81 -6.05 -7.85
CA LEU A 102 31.89 -5.61 -6.45
C LEU A 102 33.16 -4.79 -6.21
N ASP A 103 34.30 -5.23 -6.73
CA ASP A 103 35.58 -4.53 -6.61
C ASP A 103 35.53 -3.17 -7.30
N GLU A 104 35.04 -3.11 -8.55
CA GLU A 104 34.92 -1.85 -9.29
C GLU A 104 33.99 -0.84 -8.59
N ILE A 105 32.87 -1.30 -8.03
CA ILE A 105 31.95 -0.44 -7.27
C ILE A 105 32.60 0.04 -5.97
N ALA A 106 33.25 -0.86 -5.24
CA ALA A 106 33.89 -0.54 -3.97
C ALA A 106 35.05 0.46 -4.16
N GLU A 107 35.91 0.25 -5.16
CA GLU A 107 37.00 1.16 -5.51
C GLU A 107 36.47 2.54 -5.89
N ARG A 108 35.42 2.61 -6.71
CA ARG A 108 34.81 3.89 -7.10
C ARG A 108 34.20 4.63 -5.92
N PHE A 109 33.53 3.93 -5.00
CA PHE A 109 32.98 4.56 -3.81
C PHE A 109 34.09 5.08 -2.88
N LYS A 110 35.18 4.32 -2.69
CA LYS A 110 36.35 4.76 -1.92
C LYS A 110 36.99 5.99 -2.54
N ALA A 111 37.33 5.92 -3.83
CA ALA A 111 37.95 7.04 -4.55
C ALA A 111 37.08 8.31 -4.57
N ALA A 112 35.75 8.15 -4.68
CA ALA A 112 34.83 9.29 -4.57
C ALA A 112 34.84 9.87 -3.16
N ALA A 113 34.76 9.02 -2.12
CA ALA A 113 34.78 9.44 -0.73
C ALA A 113 36.10 10.13 -0.34
N ASP A 114 37.25 9.61 -0.79
CA ASP A 114 38.57 10.20 -0.54
C ASP A 114 38.70 11.60 -1.15
N ARG A 115 38.05 11.82 -2.30
CA ARG A 115 38.11 13.10 -3.03
C ARG A 115 37.08 14.13 -2.59
N LEU A 116 35.88 13.70 -2.21
CA LEU A 116 34.71 14.58 -2.01
C LEU A 116 34.08 14.47 -0.60
N GLY A 117 34.59 13.60 0.25
CA GLY A 117 33.97 13.24 1.52
C GLY A 117 33.00 12.05 1.39
N PRO A 118 32.82 11.25 2.44
CA PRO A 118 32.00 10.03 2.40
C PRO A 118 30.53 10.30 2.06
N GLU A 119 30.02 11.50 2.35
CA GLU A 119 28.66 11.94 2.03
C GLU A 119 28.39 12.00 0.52
N THR A 120 29.42 11.98 -0.33
CA THR A 120 29.25 11.94 -1.79
C THR A 120 28.52 10.67 -2.28
N VAL A 121 28.56 9.59 -1.50
CA VAL A 121 27.82 8.36 -1.81
C VAL A 121 26.42 8.49 -1.23
N TRP A 122 25.42 8.47 -2.11
CA TRP A 122 24.01 8.56 -1.73
C TRP A 122 23.24 7.29 -2.14
N PRO A 123 22.98 6.38 -1.20
CA PRO A 123 22.18 5.19 -1.48
C PRO A 123 20.73 5.56 -1.74
N TYR A 124 20.22 5.23 -2.94
CA TYR A 124 18.81 5.34 -3.28
C TYR A 124 18.13 3.97 -3.12
N PHE A 125 17.26 3.86 -2.12
CA PHE A 125 16.45 2.70 -1.79
C PHE A 125 15.05 3.18 -1.39
N TYR A 126 14.04 2.30 -1.30
CA TYR A 126 12.62 2.68 -1.11
C TYR A 126 11.98 3.31 -2.37
N ALA A 127 10.87 2.81 -2.91
CA ALA A 127 9.96 1.75 -2.44
C ALA A 127 9.62 0.72 -3.53
N GLY A 128 8.93 -0.37 -3.16
CA GLY A 128 8.47 -1.42 -4.09
C GLY A 128 8.66 -2.85 -3.58
N THR A 129 9.80 -3.10 -2.92
CA THR A 129 10.07 -4.32 -2.14
C THR A 129 10.41 -3.92 -0.72
N MET A 130 9.56 -4.33 0.23
CA MET A 130 9.51 -3.79 1.59
C MET A 130 9.80 -4.83 2.67
N GLY A 131 10.42 -5.96 2.31
CA GLY A 131 10.93 -6.91 3.31
C GLY A 131 11.93 -6.21 4.25
N HIS A 132 11.95 -6.62 5.52
CA HIS A 132 12.71 -5.91 6.57
C HIS A 132 14.20 -5.74 6.24
N VAL A 133 14.83 -6.77 5.66
CA VAL A 133 16.23 -6.73 5.25
C VAL A 133 16.42 -5.77 4.07
N GLN A 134 15.58 -5.85 3.04
CA GLN A 134 15.66 -5.01 1.85
C GLN A 134 15.42 -3.53 2.17
N GLN A 135 14.51 -3.24 3.09
CA GLN A 135 14.12 -1.87 3.44
C GLN A 135 15.13 -1.18 4.36
N SER A 136 15.78 -1.94 5.25
CA SER A 136 16.57 -1.38 6.36
C SER A 136 18.04 -1.77 6.36
N GLY A 137 18.41 -2.88 5.72
CA GLY A 137 19.77 -3.44 5.75
C GLY A 137 20.86 -2.48 5.27
N ILE A 138 20.58 -1.70 4.22
CA ILE A 138 21.51 -0.69 3.68
C ILE A 138 21.89 0.38 4.70
N ASN A 139 21.05 0.62 5.72
CA ASN A 139 21.35 1.65 6.70
C ASN A 139 22.52 1.29 7.62
N ARG A 140 22.87 0.01 7.77
CA ARG A 140 24.07 -0.37 8.55
C ARG A 140 25.31 0.03 7.78
N LEU A 141 25.40 -0.35 6.52
CA LEU A 141 26.53 -0.02 5.64
C LEU A 141 26.73 1.49 5.54
N ARG A 142 25.66 2.25 5.22
CA ARG A 142 25.77 3.70 5.06
C ARG A 142 26.28 4.41 6.32
N ARG A 143 25.90 3.92 7.52
CA ARG A 143 26.35 4.51 8.79
C ARG A 143 27.81 4.20 9.08
N VAL A 144 28.24 2.95 8.85
CA VAL A 144 29.65 2.55 9.02
C VAL A 144 30.55 3.35 8.08
N MET A 145 30.08 3.62 6.86
CA MET A 145 30.86 4.32 5.83
C MET A 145 30.73 5.85 5.87
N GLY A 146 29.89 6.44 6.73
CA GLY A 146 29.63 7.89 6.74
C GLY A 146 28.90 8.42 5.50
N TRP A 147 28.19 7.56 4.76
CA TRP A 147 27.48 7.93 3.54
C TRP A 147 26.21 8.76 3.81
N SER A 148 25.77 9.50 2.79
CA SER A 148 24.57 10.33 2.86
C SER A 148 23.32 9.54 3.22
N GLY A 149 22.42 10.20 3.96
CA GLY A 149 21.10 9.67 4.27
C GLY A 149 20.08 9.94 3.17
N GLN A 150 19.08 9.06 3.07
CA GLN A 150 17.90 9.29 2.24
C GLN A 150 16.68 9.54 3.14
N LEU A 151 16.04 10.70 2.96
CA LEU A 151 14.70 10.93 3.47
C LEU A 151 13.69 10.21 2.56
N LYS A 152 12.87 9.33 3.13
CA LYS A 152 11.89 8.50 2.40
C LYS A 152 10.60 9.27 2.16
N THR A 153 10.64 10.31 1.33
CA THR A 153 9.55 11.29 1.20
C THR A 153 8.51 10.96 0.12
N ILE A 154 8.70 9.89 -0.64
CA ILE A 154 7.94 9.58 -1.86
C ILE A 154 6.44 9.34 -1.60
N CYS A 155 6.09 8.62 -0.52
CA CYS A 155 4.71 8.15 -0.30
C CYS A 155 4.11 8.64 1.02
N SER A 156 4.73 8.28 2.16
CA SER A 156 4.09 8.42 3.47
C SER A 156 4.39 9.73 4.20
N SER A 157 5.16 10.65 3.62
CA SER A 157 5.62 11.89 4.28
C SER A 157 4.47 12.80 4.69
N ALA A 158 3.56 13.12 3.76
CA ALA A 158 2.40 13.96 4.03
C ALA A 158 1.46 13.34 5.07
N ALA A 159 1.18 12.04 4.94
CA ALA A 159 0.35 11.32 5.91
C ALA A 159 0.99 11.31 7.31
N SER A 160 2.31 11.08 7.41
CA SER A 160 3.02 11.10 8.70
C SER A 160 2.97 12.48 9.37
N ALA A 161 3.11 13.56 8.60
CA ALA A 161 2.96 14.92 9.13
C ALA A 161 1.54 15.19 9.62
N GLY A 162 0.51 14.77 8.87
CA GLY A 162 -0.89 14.89 9.27
C GLY A 162 -1.21 14.11 10.56
N TRP A 163 -0.76 12.86 10.66
CA TRP A 163 -0.92 12.05 11.88
C TRP A 163 -0.22 12.67 13.09
N ALA A 164 1.01 13.17 12.91
CA ALA A 164 1.74 13.85 13.99
C ALA A 164 1.03 15.13 14.44
N ALA A 165 0.49 15.92 13.50
CA ALA A 165 -0.21 17.16 13.83
C ALA A 165 -1.59 16.93 14.46
N GLY A 166 -2.33 15.92 14.02
CA GLY A 166 -3.72 15.68 14.47
C GLY A 166 -3.85 14.73 15.67
N VAL A 167 -2.96 13.75 15.80
CA VAL A 167 -3.06 12.66 16.78
C VAL A 167 -1.76 12.44 17.56
N GLY A 168 -0.68 13.15 17.23
CA GLY A 168 0.64 13.02 17.87
C GLY A 168 1.44 11.78 17.46
N ALA A 169 0.79 10.73 16.98
CA ALA A 169 1.44 9.50 16.51
C ALA A 169 0.68 8.86 15.34
N LYS A 170 1.40 8.16 14.46
CA LYS A 170 0.82 7.40 13.34
C LYS A 170 0.38 6.01 13.81
N TRP A 171 -0.74 5.95 14.52
CA TRP A 171 -1.33 4.71 15.04
C TRP A 171 -2.70 4.45 14.42
N GLY A 172 -3.18 3.22 14.52
CA GLY A 172 -4.49 2.84 14.00
C GLY A 172 -4.95 1.52 14.62
N VAL A 173 -6.24 1.24 14.44
CA VAL A 173 -6.82 -0.03 14.88
C VAL A 173 -6.40 -1.19 13.96
N PRO A 174 -6.34 -2.43 14.46
CA PRO A 174 -6.25 -3.62 13.65
C PRO A 174 -7.24 -3.58 12.47
N PRO A 175 -6.80 -3.83 11.22
CA PRO A 175 -7.68 -3.71 10.05
C PRO A 175 -8.94 -4.58 10.10
N GLY A 176 -8.92 -5.69 10.85
CA GLY A 176 -10.08 -6.55 11.02
C GLY A 176 -11.28 -5.85 11.67
N GLU A 177 -11.04 -4.79 12.44
CA GLU A 177 -12.11 -4.02 13.09
C GLU A 177 -13.04 -3.31 12.08
N MET A 178 -12.59 -3.10 10.84
CA MET A 178 -13.45 -2.56 9.78
C MET A 178 -14.69 -3.41 9.51
N ALA A 179 -14.66 -4.71 9.84
CA ALA A 179 -15.82 -5.60 9.70
C ALA A 179 -16.98 -5.24 10.65
N HIS A 180 -16.74 -4.39 11.66
CA HIS A 180 -17.73 -3.92 12.63
C HIS A 180 -18.25 -2.50 12.33
N SER A 181 -17.75 -1.84 11.29
CA SER A 181 -18.11 -0.45 10.96
C SER A 181 -19.47 -0.38 10.25
N GLY A 182 -20.34 0.56 10.65
CA GLY A 182 -21.59 0.87 9.92
C GLY A 182 -21.39 1.77 8.68
N LEU A 183 -20.25 2.43 8.59
CA LEU A 183 -19.83 3.25 7.44
C LEU A 183 -18.33 3.03 7.20
N ILE A 184 -17.96 2.81 5.94
CA ILE A 184 -16.57 2.75 5.51
C ILE A 184 -16.35 3.81 4.44
N VAL A 185 -15.43 4.74 4.72
CA VAL A 185 -15.02 5.79 3.79
C VAL A 185 -13.64 5.45 3.23
N VAL A 186 -13.58 5.16 1.93
CA VAL A 186 -12.32 5.00 1.20
C VAL A 186 -11.98 6.32 0.53
N TRP A 187 -11.05 7.06 1.13
CA TRP A 187 -10.65 8.39 0.67
C TRP A 187 -9.32 8.36 -0.06
N GLY A 188 -9.32 8.66 -1.36
CA GLY A 188 -8.12 8.73 -2.20
C GLY A 188 -7.39 7.40 -2.38
N ALA A 189 -8.12 6.26 -2.32
CA ALA A 189 -7.54 4.93 -2.42
C ALA A 189 -8.36 3.99 -3.32
N ASN A 190 -7.66 3.05 -3.98
CA ASN A 190 -8.25 2.04 -4.86
C ASN A 190 -7.89 0.61 -4.42
N PRO A 191 -8.41 0.14 -3.26
CA PRO A 191 -8.11 -1.19 -2.73
C PRO A 191 -8.42 -2.35 -3.69
N ALA A 192 -9.34 -2.18 -4.64
CA ALA A 192 -9.59 -3.18 -5.68
C ALA A 192 -8.34 -3.48 -6.54
N ALA A 193 -7.39 -2.55 -6.63
CA ALA A 193 -6.12 -2.73 -7.33
C ALA A 193 -4.90 -2.82 -6.39
N THR A 194 -4.90 -2.05 -5.29
CA THR A 194 -3.71 -1.83 -4.45
C THR A 194 -3.69 -2.63 -3.16
N GLN A 195 -4.85 -3.09 -2.65
CA GLN A 195 -4.98 -3.81 -1.38
C GLN A 195 -6.25 -4.67 -1.41
N VAL A 196 -6.23 -5.73 -2.23
CA VAL A 196 -7.44 -6.52 -2.56
C VAL A 196 -8.12 -7.16 -1.35
N GLN A 197 -7.37 -7.40 -0.28
CA GLN A 197 -7.82 -7.91 1.01
C GLN A 197 -8.84 -6.97 1.67
N LEU A 198 -8.61 -5.67 1.55
CA LEU A 198 -9.50 -4.66 2.11
C LEU A 198 -10.90 -4.74 1.48
N MET A 199 -11.00 -5.13 0.20
CA MET A 199 -12.30 -5.36 -0.43
C MET A 199 -13.07 -6.53 0.18
N GLY A 200 -12.37 -7.53 0.72
CA GLY A 200 -12.97 -8.64 1.47
C GLY A 200 -13.58 -8.15 2.79
N LEU A 201 -12.83 -7.36 3.56
CA LEU A 201 -13.31 -6.78 4.81
C LEU A 201 -14.48 -5.81 4.61
N ILE A 202 -14.42 -4.99 3.55
CA ILE A 202 -15.55 -4.13 3.18
C ILE A 202 -16.80 -4.99 2.91
N LYS A 203 -16.67 -6.06 2.12
CA LYS A 203 -17.80 -6.97 1.85
C LYS A 203 -18.33 -7.62 3.12
N GLN A 204 -17.44 -8.03 4.03
CA GLN A 204 -17.82 -8.58 5.33
C GLN A 204 -18.64 -7.54 6.12
N ALA A 205 -18.15 -6.31 6.27
CA ALA A 205 -18.86 -5.23 6.96
C ALA A 205 -20.25 -4.98 6.37
N LYS A 206 -20.36 -4.91 5.03
CA LYS A 206 -21.67 -4.77 4.34
C LYS A 206 -22.64 -5.89 4.69
N THR A 207 -22.14 -7.10 4.95
CA THR A 207 -22.95 -8.29 5.21
C THR A 207 -23.28 -8.44 6.70
N SER A 208 -22.34 -8.11 7.60
CA SER A 208 -22.48 -8.27 9.05
C SER A 208 -23.26 -7.13 9.71
N THR A 209 -23.08 -5.89 9.23
CA THR A 209 -23.63 -4.69 9.87
C THR A 209 -24.52 -3.86 8.95
N GLY A 210 -24.61 -4.21 7.67
CA GLY A 210 -25.28 -3.39 6.67
C GLY A 210 -24.47 -2.16 6.25
N ALA A 211 -23.15 -2.17 6.48
CA ALA A 211 -22.27 -1.04 6.25
C ALA A 211 -22.46 -0.37 4.88
N LYS A 212 -22.40 0.96 4.83
CA LYS A 212 -22.30 1.71 3.58
C LYS A 212 -20.83 1.91 3.19
N LEU A 213 -20.53 1.78 1.91
CA LEU A 213 -19.24 2.10 1.32
C LEU A 213 -19.34 3.45 0.61
N VAL A 214 -18.61 4.44 1.13
CA VAL A 214 -18.38 5.72 0.47
C VAL A 214 -16.98 5.71 -0.14
N VAL A 215 -16.85 6.20 -1.37
CA VAL A 215 -15.55 6.40 -2.02
C VAL A 215 -15.40 7.88 -2.37
N VAL A 216 -14.29 8.49 -1.96
CA VAL A 216 -13.90 9.84 -2.38
C VAL A 216 -12.70 9.70 -3.32
N ASP A 217 -12.90 9.94 -4.61
CA ASP A 217 -11.87 9.73 -5.63
C ASP A 217 -12.19 10.59 -6.86
N PRO A 218 -11.22 11.34 -7.42
CA PRO A 218 -11.46 12.24 -8.58
C PRO A 218 -11.84 11.51 -9.88
N TYR A 219 -11.78 10.17 -9.92
CA TYR A 219 -12.27 9.39 -11.06
C TYR A 219 -12.88 8.05 -10.61
N ARG A 220 -13.64 7.42 -11.51
CA ARG A 220 -14.37 6.18 -11.19
C ARG A 220 -13.45 4.96 -11.25
N THR A 221 -12.83 4.63 -10.12
CA THR A 221 -12.02 3.41 -9.94
C THR A 221 -12.85 2.13 -9.82
N ALA A 222 -12.19 0.97 -9.87
CA ALA A 222 -12.83 -0.33 -9.61
C ALA A 222 -13.36 -0.46 -8.15
N THR A 223 -12.79 0.30 -7.21
CA THR A 223 -13.37 0.46 -5.87
C THR A 223 -14.61 1.35 -5.91
N ALA A 224 -14.54 2.53 -6.55
CA ALA A 224 -15.67 3.45 -6.69
C ALA A 224 -16.90 2.80 -7.37
N ALA A 225 -16.67 1.93 -8.35
CA ALA A 225 -17.74 1.19 -9.02
C ALA A 225 -18.54 0.25 -8.09
N LYS A 226 -18.04 -0.06 -6.89
CA LYS A 226 -18.69 -0.89 -5.87
C LYS A 226 -19.26 -0.08 -4.69
N ALA A 227 -19.07 1.24 -4.71
CA ALA A 227 -19.51 2.14 -3.65
C ALA A 227 -21.03 2.32 -3.66
N ASP A 228 -21.60 2.52 -2.47
CA ASP A 228 -22.99 2.97 -2.33
C ASP A 228 -23.08 4.49 -2.64
N LEU A 229 -22.01 5.24 -2.35
CA LEU A 229 -21.85 6.64 -2.73
C LEU A 229 -20.42 6.89 -3.23
N HIS A 230 -20.29 7.51 -4.41
CA HIS A 230 -19.00 7.96 -4.94
C HIS A 230 -19.02 9.48 -5.06
N LEU A 231 -18.15 10.15 -4.29
CA LEU A 231 -17.89 11.57 -4.40
C LEU A 231 -16.67 11.78 -5.30
N MET A 232 -16.85 12.55 -6.38
CA MET A 232 -15.81 12.84 -7.36
C MET A 232 -15.37 14.31 -7.29
N PRO A 233 -14.63 14.72 -6.25
CA PRO A 233 -14.17 16.10 -6.12
C PRO A 233 -13.13 16.43 -7.20
N ARG A 234 -13.00 17.71 -7.53
CA ARG A 234 -11.89 18.24 -8.31
C ARG A 234 -10.56 17.86 -7.61
N PRO A 235 -9.54 17.34 -8.32
CA PRO A 235 -8.26 16.98 -7.72
C PRO A 235 -7.67 18.12 -6.87
N GLY A 236 -7.22 17.79 -5.66
CA GLY A 236 -6.61 18.74 -4.72
C GLY A 236 -7.60 19.57 -3.89
N THR A 237 -8.89 19.22 -3.89
CA THR A 237 -9.94 19.94 -3.15
C THR A 237 -10.53 19.17 -1.97
N ASP A 238 -9.92 18.05 -1.61
CA ASP A 238 -10.30 17.16 -0.50
C ASP A 238 -10.46 17.91 0.83
N GLY A 239 -9.57 18.87 1.11
CA GLY A 239 -9.65 19.68 2.32
C GLY A 239 -10.94 20.51 2.40
N ALA A 240 -11.45 21.01 1.26
CA ALA A 240 -12.71 21.75 1.24
C ALA A 240 -13.90 20.84 1.51
N LEU A 241 -13.91 19.63 0.94
CA LEU A 241 -14.93 18.62 1.25
C LEU A 241 -14.90 18.24 2.73
N ALA A 242 -13.73 17.93 3.29
CA ALA A 242 -13.59 17.58 4.71
C ALA A 242 -14.09 18.71 5.62
N CYS A 243 -13.74 19.97 5.34
CA CYS A 243 -14.23 21.12 6.09
C CYS A 243 -15.75 21.28 6.02
N ALA A 244 -16.37 21.09 4.85
CA ALA A 244 -17.82 21.23 4.72
C ALA A 244 -18.59 20.09 5.39
N VAL A 245 -18.08 18.86 5.34
CA VAL A 245 -18.66 17.75 6.11
C VAL A 245 -18.60 18.06 7.60
N MET A 246 -17.44 18.47 8.12
CA MET A 246 -17.32 18.85 9.54
C MET A 246 -18.23 20.04 9.91
N HIS A 247 -18.37 21.03 9.03
CA HIS A 247 -19.32 22.14 9.23
C HIS A 247 -20.75 21.61 9.43
N VAL A 248 -21.22 20.71 8.56
CA VAL A 248 -22.57 20.12 8.68
C VAL A 248 -22.71 19.35 10.00
N LEU A 249 -21.69 18.58 10.40
CA LEU A 249 -21.73 17.83 11.65
C LEU A 249 -21.88 18.74 12.88
N PHE A 250 -21.18 19.88 12.93
CA PHE A 250 -21.35 20.86 14.01
C PHE A 250 -22.68 21.60 13.94
N ARG A 251 -23.05 22.08 12.74
CA ARG A 251 -24.30 22.83 12.47
C ARG A 251 -25.53 22.03 12.87
N ASP A 252 -25.56 20.75 12.53
CA ASP A 252 -26.71 19.86 12.71
C ASP A 252 -26.66 19.06 14.02
N GLY A 253 -25.66 19.30 14.88
CA GLY A 253 -25.54 18.65 16.18
C GLY A 253 -25.17 17.15 16.11
N LEU A 254 -24.54 16.71 15.03
CA LEU A 254 -24.10 15.32 14.82
C LEU A 254 -22.67 15.06 15.34
N ALA A 255 -21.90 16.12 15.63
CA ALA A 255 -20.60 15.98 16.25
C ALA A 255 -20.72 15.53 17.72
N ASP A 256 -19.98 14.48 18.10
CA ASP A 256 -19.91 14.00 19.49
C ASP A 256 -19.16 15.00 20.38
N ARG A 257 -19.91 15.94 20.97
CA ARG A 257 -19.36 17.02 21.80
C ARG A 257 -18.74 16.49 23.10
N ASP A 258 -19.25 15.39 23.65
CA ASP A 258 -18.72 14.77 24.86
C ASP A 258 -17.34 14.16 24.62
N TYR A 259 -17.17 13.47 23.51
CA TYR A 259 -15.87 12.94 23.09
C TYR A 259 -14.87 14.08 22.83
N LEU A 260 -15.29 15.08 22.05
CA LEU A 260 -14.44 16.23 21.70
C LEU A 260 -13.94 16.97 22.95
N ALA A 261 -14.82 17.20 23.94
CA ALA A 261 -14.45 17.87 25.17
C ALA A 261 -13.44 17.09 26.04
N ARG A 262 -13.45 15.75 25.96
CA ARG A 262 -12.56 14.88 26.76
C ARG A 262 -11.23 14.55 26.08
N TYR A 263 -11.23 14.45 24.75
CA TYR A 263 -10.13 13.84 23.99
C TYR A 263 -9.55 14.72 22.88
N THR A 264 -9.92 16.00 22.81
CA THR A 264 -9.35 16.93 21.81
C THR A 264 -8.94 18.27 22.45
N ASP A 265 -8.03 19.00 21.80
CA ASP A 265 -7.41 20.18 22.39
C ASP A 265 -8.23 21.48 22.26
N CYS A 266 -8.96 21.67 21.16
CA CYS A 266 -9.60 22.96 20.86
C CYS A 266 -10.87 22.88 19.97
N PRO A 267 -11.88 22.09 20.36
CA PRO A 267 -13.08 21.86 19.54
C PRO A 267 -13.87 23.14 19.23
N GLU A 268 -13.94 24.12 20.14
CA GLU A 268 -14.65 25.38 19.92
C GLU A 268 -13.94 26.27 18.89
N ARG A 269 -12.60 26.24 18.87
CA ARG A 269 -11.80 26.95 17.87
C ARG A 269 -11.97 26.31 16.49
N LEU A 270 -12.05 24.98 16.43
CA LEU A 270 -12.35 24.25 15.20
C LEU A 270 -13.74 24.59 14.68
N GLU A 271 -14.78 24.51 15.52
CA GLU A 271 -16.16 24.86 15.13
C GLU A 271 -16.26 26.29 14.58
N ARG A 272 -15.63 27.25 15.27
CA ARG A 272 -15.57 28.65 14.81
C ARG A 272 -14.87 28.80 13.46
N HIS A 273 -13.77 28.07 13.25
CA HIS A 273 -13.10 28.03 11.95
C HIS A 273 -14.06 27.51 10.87
N LEU A 274 -14.81 26.46 11.16
CA LEU A 274 -15.70 25.80 10.20
C LEU A 274 -16.97 26.60 9.87
N HIS A 275 -17.33 27.63 10.64
CA HIS A 275 -18.57 28.41 10.45
C HIS A 275 -18.79 28.88 9.00
N SER A 276 -17.74 29.34 8.30
CA SER A 276 -17.85 29.80 6.92
C SER A 276 -17.57 28.73 5.85
N ARG A 277 -17.32 27.48 6.25
CA ARG A 277 -16.99 26.37 5.34
C ARG A 277 -18.27 25.58 5.03
N THR A 278 -19.30 26.27 4.54
CA THR A 278 -20.62 25.67 4.27
C THR A 278 -20.57 24.70 3.08
N PRO A 279 -21.59 23.85 2.89
CA PRO A 279 -21.74 23.04 1.67
C PRO A 279 -21.70 23.88 0.38
N GLN A 280 -22.31 25.07 0.37
CA GLN A 280 -22.29 25.99 -0.79
C GLN A 280 -20.88 26.47 -1.10
N TRP A 281 -20.10 26.79 -0.06
CA TRP A 281 -18.69 27.19 -0.20
C TRP A 281 -17.85 26.04 -0.78
N ALA A 282 -18.00 24.82 -0.25
CA ALA A 282 -17.24 23.69 -0.74
C ALA A 282 -17.66 23.26 -2.15
N ALA A 283 -18.96 23.30 -2.48
CA ALA A 283 -19.47 22.97 -3.81
C ALA A 283 -18.78 23.78 -4.93
N ALA A 284 -18.56 25.08 -4.70
CA ALA A 284 -17.87 25.96 -5.63
C ALA A 284 -16.39 25.57 -5.86
N ILE A 285 -15.75 24.94 -4.86
CA ILE A 285 -14.33 24.54 -4.91
C ILE A 285 -14.19 23.12 -5.47
N THR A 286 -14.97 22.18 -4.92
CA THR A 286 -14.87 20.73 -5.19
C THR A 286 -15.58 20.32 -6.46
N ARG A 287 -16.54 21.12 -6.95
CA ARG A 287 -17.49 20.79 -8.02
C ARG A 287 -18.49 19.69 -7.67
N LEU A 288 -18.57 19.29 -6.40
CA LEU A 288 -19.68 18.50 -5.89
C LEU A 288 -20.90 19.42 -5.72
N THR A 289 -22.08 18.83 -5.77
CA THR A 289 -23.32 19.51 -5.41
C THR A 289 -23.43 19.67 -3.89
N VAL A 290 -24.23 20.65 -3.46
CA VAL A 290 -24.57 20.81 -2.04
C VAL A 290 -25.21 19.54 -1.49
N ASP A 291 -26.11 18.92 -2.26
CA ASP A 291 -26.84 17.71 -1.87
C ASP A 291 -25.91 16.52 -1.69
N GLU A 292 -24.90 16.35 -2.55
CA GLU A 292 -23.88 15.29 -2.37
C GLU A 292 -23.09 15.46 -1.06
N ILE A 293 -22.73 16.70 -0.72
CA ILE A 293 -21.99 17.01 0.51
C ILE A 293 -22.88 16.78 1.74
N GLU A 294 -24.12 17.26 1.71
CA GLU A 294 -25.09 17.06 2.80
C GLU A 294 -25.45 15.57 2.97
N ALA A 295 -25.67 14.84 1.87
CA ALA A 295 -25.97 13.41 1.92
C ALA A 295 -24.82 12.62 2.52
N PHE A 296 -23.57 12.95 2.17
CA PHE A 296 -22.40 12.30 2.77
C PHE A 296 -22.29 12.60 4.26
N ALA A 297 -22.50 13.86 4.67
CA ALA A 297 -22.38 14.24 6.08
C ALA A 297 -23.45 13.61 7.00
N ARG A 298 -24.57 13.14 6.45
CA ARG A 298 -25.67 12.51 7.19
C ARG A 298 -25.56 10.97 7.31
N LEU A 299 -24.58 10.35 6.65
CA LEU A 299 -24.28 8.92 6.76
C LEU A 299 -23.55 8.60 8.06
#